data_AF-A0A6N7BJV9-F1
#
_entry.id   AF-A0A6N7BJV9-F1
#
_cell.length_a   1.000
_cell.length_b   1.000
_cell.length_c   1.000
_cell.angle_alpha   90.00
_cell.angle_beta   90.00
_cell.angle_gamma   90.00
#
_symmetry.space_group_name_H-M   'P 1'
#
loop_
_entity.id
_entity.type
_entity.pdbx_description
1 polymer ?
#
loop_
_entity_poly.entity_id
_entity_poly.type
_entity_poly.pdbx_seq_one_letter_code
_entity_poly.pdbx_strand_id
1 'polypeptide(L)' 'MAKVGLKYEGTLREKVFFKDKFHSMKMHSILKKDWLINDKN' A
#
# COMPACT_ATOMS: atom_id res chain seq x y z
N MET A 1 -2.23 -6.13 3.53
CA MET A 1 -2.46 -4.68 3.31
C MET A 1 -3.94 -4.33 3.52
N ALA A 2 -4.88 -4.80 2.71
CA ALA A 2 -6.32 -4.55 2.98
C ALA A 2 -6.80 -5.06 4.35
N LYS A 3 -6.33 -6.25 4.78
CA LYS A 3 -6.64 -6.83 6.11
C LYS A 3 -6.12 -6.01 7.30
N VAL A 4 -5.17 -5.11 7.10
CA VAL A 4 -4.62 -4.23 8.15
C VAL A 4 -5.09 -2.78 7.98
N GLY A 5 -6.19 -2.57 7.26
CA GLY A 5 -6.82 -1.25 7.07
C GLY A 5 -6.15 -0.34 6.04
N LEU A 6 -5.08 -0.78 5.37
CA LEU A 6 -4.44 -0.01 4.30
C LEU A 6 -5.32 -0.03 3.03
N LYS A 7 -5.70 1.16 2.55
CA LYS A 7 -6.45 1.37 1.31
C LYS A 7 -5.51 1.40 0.12
N TYR A 8 -6.00 0.94 -1.04
CA TYR A 8 -5.23 0.93 -2.29
C TYR A 8 -5.39 2.28 -3.00
N GLU A 9 -4.27 2.91 -3.34
CA GLU A 9 -4.24 4.23 -3.99
C GLU A 9 -3.89 4.12 -5.48
N GLY A 10 -3.16 3.09 -5.88
CA GLY A 10 -2.76 2.93 -7.29
C GLY A 10 -1.60 1.97 -7.49
N THR A 11 -1.22 1.78 -8.75
CA THR A 11 -0.06 0.97 -9.14
C THR A 11 0.94 1.84 -9.89
N LEU A 12 2.16 1.91 -9.35
CA LEU A 12 3.31 2.55 -10.01
C LEU A 12 3.92 1.52 -10.96
N ARG A 13 3.73 1.73 -12.26
CA ARG A 13 4.21 0.82 -13.31
C ARG A 13 5.71 0.92 -13.46
N GLU A 14 6.38 -0.23 -13.49
CA GLU A 14 7.81 -0.39 -13.82
C GLU A 14 8.76 0.52 -13.02
N LYS A 15 8.35 0.94 -11.82
CA LYS A 15 9.12 1.91 -11.02
C LYS A 15 10.37 1.29 -10.40
N VAL A 16 10.40 -0.03 -10.21
CA VAL A 16 11.48 -0.71 -9.50
C VAL A 16 12.15 -1.71 -10.43
N PHE A 17 13.46 -1.56 -10.63
CA PHE A 17 14.27 -2.58 -11.29
C PHE A 17 14.91 -3.47 -10.23
N PHE A 18 14.53 -4.74 -10.21
CA PHE A 18 15.01 -5.70 -9.23
C PHE A 18 15.13 -7.08 -9.88
N LYS A 19 16.24 -7.80 -9.63
CA LYS A 19 16.52 -9.12 -10.22
C LYS A 19 16.30 -9.15 -11.74
N ASP A 20 16.94 -8.21 -12.44
CA ASP A 20 16.94 -8.07 -13.90
C ASP A 20 15.56 -7.90 -14.55
N LYS A 21 14.54 -7.51 -13.76
CA LYS A 21 13.19 -7.25 -14.26
C LYS A 21 12.63 -5.95 -13.70
N PHE A 22 11.78 -5.30 -14.49
CA PHE A 22 10.97 -4.18 -14.01
C PHE A 22 9.75 -4.71 -13.28
N HIS A 23 9.55 -4.21 -12.07
CA HIS A 23 8.46 -4.55 -11.19
C HIS A 23 7.54 -3.34 -11.00
N SER A 24 6.24 -3.62 -11.10
CA SER A 24 5.21 -2.66 -10.75
C SER A 24 4.93 -2.73 -9.25
N MET A 25 4.81 -1.57 -8.60
CA MET A 25 4.62 -1.46 -7.16
C MET A 25 3.20 -0.99 -6.86
N LYS A 26 2.47 -1.75 -6.04
CA LYS A 26 1.15 -1.35 -5.53
C LYS A 26 1.33 -0.38 -4.37
N MET A 27 0.75 0.81 -4.51
CA MET A 27 0.77 1.84 -3.49
C MET A 27 -0.46 1.70 -2.60
N HIS A 28 -0.20 1.64 -1.29
CA HIS A 28 -1.22 1.54 -0.27
C HIS A 28 -1.01 2.65 0.76
N SER A 29 -2.10 3.26 1.23
CA SER A 29 -2.08 4.33 2.22
C SER A 29 -3.01 3.96 3.38
N ILE A 30 -2.76 4.54 4.56
CA ILE A 30 -3.70 4.54 5.66
C ILE A 30 -3.68 5.92 6.29
N LEU A 31 -4.85 6.51 6.48
CA LEU A 31 -4.96 7.78 7.18
C LEU A 31 -4.83 7.54 8.69
N LYS A 32 -4.16 8.46 9.39
CA LYS A 32 -4.00 8.38 10.85
C LYS A 32 -5.34 8.27 11.59
N LYS A 33 -6.38 8.94 11.07
CA LYS A 33 -7.76 8.83 11.61
C LYS A 33 -8.31 7.40 11.48
N ASP A 34 -8.16 6.79 10.31
CA ASP A 34 -8.63 5.43 10.03
C ASP A 34 -7.88 4.39 10.89
N TRP A 35 -6.58 4.61 11.11
CA TRP A 35 -5.77 3.75 11.98
C TRP A 35 -6.23 3.81 13.45
N LEU A 36 -6.46 5.01 14.00
CA LEU A 36 -6.92 5.20 15.38
C LEU A 36 -8.33 4.62 15.64
N ILE A 37 -9.16 4.52 14.59
CA ILE A 37 -10.47 3.87 14.69
C ILE A 37 -10.32 2.35 14.75
N ASN A 38 -9.40 1.77 13.96
CA ASN A 38 -9.16 0.33 13.95
C ASN A 38 -8.45 -0.20 15.21
N ASP A 39 -7.61 0.60 15.86
CA ASP A 39 -6.86 0.19 17.07
C ASP A 39 -7.75 0.06 18.32
N LYS A 40 -8.96 0.63 18.30
CA LYS A 40 -9.92 0.63 19.43
C LYS A 40 -10.89 -0.57 19.42
N ASN A 41 -10.76 -1.49 18.48
CA ASN A 41 -11.53 -2.74 18.38
C ASN A 41 -10.66 -3.94 18.75
#